data_AF-A0A7X0AF76-F1
#
_entry.id   AF-A0A7X0AF76-F1
#
_cell.length_a   1.000
_cell.length_b   1.000
_cell.length_c   1.000
_cell.angle_alpha   90.00
_cell.angle_beta   90.00
_cell.angle_gamma   90.00
#
_symmetry.space_group_name_H-M   'P 1'
#
loop_
_entity.id
_entity.type
_entity.pdbx_description
1 polymer ?
#
loop_
_entity_poly.entity_id
_entity_poly.type
_entity_poly.pdbx_seq_one_letter_code
_entity_poly.pdbx_strand_id
1 'polypeptide(L)'
;MYGWLDTSLCAARAWFTDPSERCLRTTPTALVQWLPLLGSVLYVPSRMHADSSARLPNGLLSESPLLTPLLRTSYLRVLGMVSADGPREWIECLDVRGEILAELHLLPDTDYLAWDNLPSESVTIDSVPRYGRARMFRGAATHLIRFRCQSLATITCLGEALPPRISSLGRVIAQAIAGAQPLLLHGSPMLP
;
A
#
# COMPACT_ATOMS: atom_id res chain seq x y z
N MET A 1 -39.50 9.67 -0.61
CA MET A 1 -39.50 9.86 0.86
C MET A 1 -38.49 8.85 1.40
N TYR A 2 -37.32 9.33 1.81
CA TYR A 2 -36.18 8.51 2.19
C TYR A 2 -36.41 7.91 3.59
N GLY A 3 -36.26 6.60 3.73
CA GLY A 3 -36.42 5.89 5.01
C GLY A 3 -35.39 4.78 5.12
N TRP A 4 -34.10 5.16 5.20
CA TRP A 4 -32.99 4.23 5.42
C TRP A 4 -32.19 4.72 6.62
N LEU A 5 -32.65 4.35 7.81
CA LEU A 5 -31.84 4.17 9.00
C LEU A 5 -32.56 3.15 9.86
N ASP A 6 -32.14 1.88 9.78
CA ASP A 6 -32.14 1.11 11.01
C ASP A 6 -30.88 0.24 11.09
N THR A 7 -30.17 0.48 12.17
CA THR A 7 -29.00 -0.24 12.65
C THR A 7 -29.39 -1.66 13.03
N SER A 8 -28.70 -2.65 12.44
CA SER A 8 -28.72 -4.02 12.95
C SER A 8 -27.29 -4.53 12.99
N LEU A 9 -26.63 -4.29 14.13
CA LEU A 9 -25.55 -5.13 14.62
C LEU A 9 -26.13 -6.54 14.84
N CYS A 10 -25.38 -7.57 14.43
CA CYS A 10 -25.66 -9.01 14.56
C CYS A 10 -26.53 -9.67 13.47
N ALA A 11 -25.96 -9.88 12.29
CA ALA A 11 -25.95 -11.18 11.61
C ALA A 11 -25.28 -11.05 10.22
N ALA A 12 -24.00 -11.35 10.13
CA ALA A 12 -23.42 -11.71 8.85
C ALA A 12 -22.36 -12.79 9.09
N ARG A 13 -22.75 -14.06 8.89
CA ARG A 13 -21.84 -15.00 8.24
C ARG A 13 -21.58 -14.39 6.87
N ALA A 14 -20.65 -13.44 6.82
CA ALA A 14 -20.26 -12.79 5.59
C ALA A 14 -19.79 -13.90 4.66
N TRP A 15 -20.38 -13.96 3.48
CA TRP A 15 -19.92 -14.82 2.41
C TRP A 15 -18.57 -14.26 1.99
N PHE A 16 -17.51 -14.63 2.70
CA PHE A 16 -16.16 -14.39 2.24
C PHE A 16 -15.95 -15.35 1.08
N THR A 17 -15.82 -14.81 -0.13
CA THR A 17 -15.22 -15.55 -1.23
C THR A 17 -13.74 -15.78 -0.90
N ASP A 18 -13.17 -16.88 -1.36
CA ASP A 18 -11.73 -17.11 -1.24
C ASP A 18 -10.97 -15.89 -1.77
N PRO A 19 -10.00 -15.35 -1.01
CA PRO A 19 -9.25 -14.19 -1.45
C PRO A 19 -8.50 -14.54 -2.73
N SER A 20 -8.56 -13.66 -3.72
CA SER A 20 -7.67 -13.76 -4.88
C SER A 20 -6.26 -13.36 -4.44
N GLU A 21 -5.27 -14.17 -4.77
CA GLU A 21 -3.87 -13.90 -4.47
C GLU A 21 -3.03 -14.01 -5.75
N ARG A 22 -2.19 -13.01 -5.99
CA ARG A 22 -1.15 -13.05 -7.01
C ARG A 22 0.18 -12.58 -6.42
N CYS A 23 1.19 -13.43 -6.53
CA CYS A 23 2.55 -13.10 -6.08
C CYS A 23 3.42 -12.63 -7.26
N LEU A 24 4.20 -11.59 -7.02
CA LEU A 24 5.12 -11.01 -7.99
C LEU A 24 6.48 -10.82 -7.35
N ARG A 25 7.54 -11.08 -8.10
CA ARG A 25 8.88 -10.58 -7.81
C ARG A 25 9.06 -9.24 -8.51
N THR A 26 9.62 -8.24 -7.84
CA THR A 26 9.90 -6.91 -8.39
C THR A 26 11.28 -6.43 -7.98
N THR A 27 11.73 -5.31 -8.55
CA THR A 27 12.90 -4.57 -8.08
C THR A 27 12.43 -3.32 -7.32
N PRO A 28 13.17 -2.86 -6.28
CA PRO A 28 12.84 -1.60 -5.62
C PRO A 28 12.75 -0.41 -6.58
N THR A 29 13.61 -0.37 -7.60
CA THR A 29 13.60 0.69 -8.62
C THR A 29 12.33 0.67 -9.45
N ALA A 30 11.92 -0.49 -9.96
CA ALA A 30 10.69 -0.63 -10.72
C ALA A 30 9.46 -0.27 -9.88
N LEU A 31 9.44 -0.67 -8.61
CA LEU A 31 8.39 -0.29 -7.68
C LEU A 31 8.32 1.24 -7.49
N VAL A 32 9.45 1.89 -7.20
CA VAL A 32 9.53 3.35 -6.98
C VAL A 32 9.08 4.14 -8.22
N GLN A 33 9.35 3.65 -9.42
CA GLN A 33 8.91 4.28 -10.66
C GLN A 33 7.41 4.09 -10.92
N TRP A 34 6.85 2.95 -10.50
CA TRP A 34 5.44 2.62 -10.69
C TRP A 34 4.52 3.29 -9.67
N LEU A 35 4.92 3.39 -8.40
CA LEU A 35 4.09 3.90 -7.31
C LEU A 35 3.40 5.26 -7.59
N PRO A 36 4.05 6.28 -8.21
CA PRO A 36 3.39 7.54 -8.54
C PRO A 36 2.22 7.43 -9.52
N LEU A 37 2.19 6.36 -10.33
CA LEU A 37 1.14 6.12 -11.33
C LEU A 37 -0.19 5.72 -10.69
N LEU A 38 -0.17 5.16 -9.48
CA LEU A 38 -1.39 4.77 -8.75
C LEU A 38 -2.27 5.95 -8.35
N GLY A 39 -1.75 7.17 -8.32
CA GLY A 39 -2.48 8.31 -7.78
C GLY A 39 -2.62 8.22 -6.26
N SER A 40 -3.85 8.32 -5.74
CA SER A 40 -4.12 8.30 -4.30
C SER A 40 -4.29 6.88 -3.78
N VAL A 41 -3.57 6.53 -2.73
CA VAL A 41 -3.70 5.23 -2.05
C VAL A 41 -3.66 5.39 -0.54
N LEU A 42 -4.13 4.35 0.14
CA LEU A 42 -3.88 4.19 1.57
C LEU A 42 -2.63 3.36 1.80
N TYR A 43 -1.64 3.97 2.45
CA TYR A 43 -0.38 3.35 2.80
C TYR A 43 -0.32 3.01 4.30
N VAL A 44 0.06 1.78 4.61
CA VAL A 44 0.18 1.30 6.00
C VAL A 44 1.58 0.66 6.17
N PRO A 45 2.57 1.39 6.70
CA PRO A 45 3.88 0.81 6.97
C PRO A 45 3.83 -0.16 8.16
N SER A 46 4.73 -1.14 8.18
CA SER A 46 4.87 -2.06 9.31
C SER A 46 5.54 -1.37 10.51
N ARG A 47 4.96 -1.50 11.72
CA ARG A 47 5.57 -1.02 12.98
C ARG A 47 6.86 -1.73 13.34
N MET A 48 7.01 -2.96 12.86
CA MET A 48 8.06 -3.88 13.30
C MET A 48 9.36 -3.74 12.50
N HIS A 49 9.37 -2.90 11.47
CA HIS A 49 10.51 -2.75 10.58
C HIS A 49 11.42 -1.58 11.00
N ALA A 50 11.96 -1.70 12.21
CA ALA A 50 13.02 -0.83 12.72
C ALA A 50 14.43 -1.38 12.43
N ASP A 51 14.55 -2.41 11.57
CA ASP A 51 15.86 -2.96 11.22
C ASP A 51 16.52 -2.04 10.18
N SER A 52 17.05 -0.93 10.67
CA SER A 52 17.82 0.09 9.94
C SER A 52 19.15 -0.45 9.40
N SER A 53 19.49 -1.71 9.69
CA SER A 53 20.71 -2.38 9.21
C SER A 53 20.61 -2.90 7.77
N ALA A 54 19.39 -3.07 7.24
CA ALA A 54 19.23 -3.53 5.87
C ALA A 54 19.69 -2.45 4.90
N ARG A 55 20.67 -2.80 4.05
CA ARG A 55 21.21 -1.88 3.05
C ARG A 55 20.11 -1.48 2.07
N LEU A 56 19.93 -0.17 1.92
CA LEU A 56 19.12 0.37 0.84
C LEU A 56 19.81 0.10 -0.51
N PRO A 57 19.04 -0.11 -1.59
CA PRO A 57 19.59 -0.23 -2.92
C PRO A 57 20.36 1.04 -3.29
N ASN A 58 21.52 0.87 -3.93
CA ASN A 58 22.29 2.01 -4.43
C ASN A 58 21.45 2.82 -5.44
N GLY A 59 21.55 4.14 -5.36
CA GLY A 59 20.83 5.04 -6.27
C GLY A 59 19.36 5.23 -5.94
N LEU A 60 18.84 4.70 -4.82
CA LEU A 60 17.51 5.02 -4.31
C LEU A 60 17.61 5.80 -2.99
N LEU A 61 16.77 6.82 -2.87
CA LEU A 61 16.62 7.62 -1.66
C LEU A 61 15.14 7.81 -1.35
N SER A 62 14.81 8.02 -0.07
CA SER A 62 13.49 8.46 0.32
C SER A 62 13.55 9.80 1.04
N GLU A 63 12.58 10.66 0.75
CA GLU A 63 12.40 11.94 1.43
C GLU A 63 11.92 11.79 2.88
N SER A 64 11.37 10.62 3.25
CA SER A 64 10.70 10.38 4.52
C SER A 64 11.04 8.98 5.04
N PRO A 65 11.34 8.82 6.35
CA PRO A 65 11.57 7.49 6.92
C PRO A 65 10.34 6.58 6.77
N LEU A 66 9.15 7.17 6.66
CA LEU A 66 7.88 6.47 6.45
C LEU A 66 7.92 5.55 5.21
N LEU A 67 8.57 5.99 4.13
CA LEU A 67 8.58 5.30 2.84
C LEU A 67 9.76 4.34 2.68
N THR A 68 10.70 4.33 3.63
CA THR A 68 11.85 3.42 3.65
C THR A 68 11.47 1.95 3.44
N PRO A 69 10.34 1.43 3.98
CA PRO A 69 9.89 0.06 3.70
C PRO A 69 9.73 -0.23 2.21
N LEU A 70 9.28 0.73 1.40
CA LEU A 70 9.05 0.55 -0.04
C LEU A 70 10.36 0.37 -0.81
N LEU A 71 11.45 0.99 -0.37
CA LEU A 71 12.78 0.85 -1.00
C LEU A 71 13.43 -0.51 -0.75
N ARG A 72 12.85 -1.33 0.14
CA ARG A 72 13.35 -2.67 0.50
C ARG A 72 12.49 -3.78 -0.09
N THR A 73 11.39 -3.43 -0.74
CA THR A 73 10.44 -4.38 -1.31
C THR A 73 11.07 -5.16 -2.46
N SER A 74 11.01 -6.48 -2.36
CA SER A 74 11.48 -7.41 -3.39
C SER A 74 10.35 -8.27 -3.96
N TYR A 75 9.25 -8.38 -3.22
CA TYR A 75 8.06 -9.09 -3.66
C TYR A 75 6.81 -8.26 -3.39
N LEU A 76 5.81 -8.44 -4.24
CA LEU A 76 4.48 -7.91 -4.04
C LEU A 76 3.52 -9.11 -3.95
N ARG A 77 2.64 -9.10 -2.96
CA ARG A 77 1.48 -9.98 -2.93
C ARG A 77 0.24 -9.12 -3.12
N VAL A 78 -0.38 -9.26 -4.29
CA VAL A 78 -1.64 -8.61 -4.64
C VAL A 78 -2.76 -9.48 -4.10
N LEU A 79 -3.63 -8.88 -3.30
CA LEU A 79 -4.72 -9.55 -2.61
C LEU A 79 -6.03 -8.85 -2.95
N GLY A 80 -7.07 -9.65 -3.17
CA GLY A 80 -8.43 -9.17 -3.38
C GLY A 80 -9.42 -9.98 -2.54
N MET A 81 -10.41 -9.30 -1.99
CA MET A 81 -11.49 -9.92 -1.23
C MET A 81 -12.80 -9.20 -1.46
N VAL A 82 -13.88 -9.95 -1.67
CA VAL A 82 -15.23 -9.38 -1.70
C VAL A 82 -15.81 -9.46 -0.29
N SER A 83 -16.15 -8.30 0.27
CA SER A 83 -16.79 -8.16 1.58
C SER A 83 -18.23 -7.65 1.44
N ALA A 84 -18.97 -7.63 2.55
CA ALA A 84 -20.31 -7.03 2.59
C ALA A 84 -20.31 -5.54 2.19
N ASP A 85 -19.18 -4.84 2.40
CA ASP A 85 -19.00 -3.43 2.04
C ASP A 85 -18.53 -3.24 0.59
N GLY A 86 -18.34 -4.34 -0.16
CA GLY A 86 -17.83 -4.35 -1.52
C GLY A 86 -16.44 -5.00 -1.67
N PRO A 87 -15.91 -5.02 -2.90
CA PRO A 87 -14.57 -5.53 -3.18
C PRO A 87 -13.50 -4.64 -2.54
N ARG A 88 -12.47 -5.28 -1.98
CA ARG A 88 -11.30 -4.64 -1.42
C ARG A 88 -10.06 -5.28 -2.02
N GLU A 89 -9.12 -4.45 -2.43
CA GLU A 89 -7.86 -4.89 -3.02
C GLU A 89 -6.71 -4.15 -2.33
N TRP A 90 -5.63 -4.90 -2.08
CA TRP A 90 -4.43 -4.34 -1.49
C TRP A 90 -3.18 -5.10 -1.95
N ILE A 91 -2.04 -4.43 -1.87
CA ILE A 91 -0.72 -5.03 -2.07
C ILE A 91 -0.02 -5.10 -0.72
N GLU A 92 0.43 -6.29 -0.34
CA GLU A 92 1.50 -6.45 0.63
C GLU A 92 2.85 -6.26 -0.08
N CYS A 93 3.66 -5.34 0.43
CA CYS A 93 5.06 -5.18 0.05
C CYS A 93 5.91 -6.07 0.95
N LEU A 94 6.68 -6.99 0.40
CA LEU A 94 7.50 -7.93 1.17
C LEU A 94 8.99 -7.80 0.84
N ASP A 95 9.85 -8.01 1.84
CA ASP A 95 11.30 -8.09 1.65
C ASP A 95 11.75 -9.44 1.08
N VAL A 96 13.05 -9.59 0.86
CA VAL A 96 13.67 -10.85 0.40
C VAL A 96 13.40 -12.05 1.31
N ARG A 97 12.98 -11.83 2.56
CA ARG A 97 12.68 -12.87 3.55
C ARG A 97 11.21 -13.27 3.56
N GLY A 98 10.36 -12.54 2.84
CA GLY A 98 8.92 -12.71 2.82
C GLY A 98 8.22 -12.03 4.00
N GLU A 99 8.87 -11.08 4.68
CA GLU A 99 8.27 -10.30 5.76
C GLU A 99 7.52 -9.09 5.19
N ILE A 100 6.30 -8.84 5.68
CA ILE A 100 5.47 -7.73 5.23
C ILE A 100 6.04 -6.41 5.77
N LEU A 101 6.48 -5.57 4.84
CA LEU A 101 7.08 -4.26 5.06
C LEU A 101 6.04 -3.16 5.16
N ALA A 102 5.02 -3.24 4.31
CA ALA A 102 3.93 -2.30 4.24
C ALA A 102 2.76 -2.89 3.45
N GLU A 103 1.61 -2.26 3.58
CA GLU A 103 0.43 -2.51 2.74
C GLU A 103 0.04 -1.25 1.97
N LEU A 104 -0.46 -1.45 0.76
CA LEU A 104 -1.03 -0.43 -0.11
C LEU A 104 -2.47 -0.82 -0.42
N HIS A 105 -3.43 -0.10 0.14
CA HIS A 105 -4.85 -0.35 -0.06
C HIS A 105 -5.41 0.57 -1.14
N LEU A 106 -6.20 -0.02 -2.04
CA LEU A 106 -6.86 0.73 -3.10
C LEU A 106 -8.05 1.51 -2.58
N LEU A 107 -8.20 2.70 -3.15
CA LEU A 107 -9.37 3.54 -2.99
C LEU A 107 -10.08 3.63 -4.35
N PRO A 108 -11.38 3.99 -4.36
CA PRO A 108 -12.07 4.30 -5.61
C PRO A 108 -11.40 5.40 -6.44
N ASP A 109 -10.60 6.25 -5.78
CA ASP A 109 -9.84 7.34 -6.37
C ASP A 109 -8.43 6.90 -6.86
N THR A 110 -8.05 5.62 -6.68
CA THR A 110 -6.80 5.05 -7.20
C THR A 110 -6.92 4.83 -8.72
N ASP A 111 -5.84 5.04 -9.45
CA ASP A 111 -5.78 4.73 -10.88
C ASP A 111 -5.73 3.20 -11.08
N TYR A 112 -6.90 2.62 -11.35
CA TYR A 112 -7.06 1.19 -11.57
C TYR A 112 -6.32 0.67 -12.81
N LEU A 113 -6.09 1.52 -13.83
CA LEU A 113 -5.31 1.12 -14.99
C LEU A 113 -3.84 0.99 -14.62
N ALA A 114 -3.32 1.90 -13.79
CA ALA A 114 -1.96 1.76 -13.25
C ALA A 114 -1.84 0.54 -12.33
N TRP A 115 -2.89 0.22 -11.55
CA TRP A 115 -2.94 -0.97 -10.71
C TRP A 115 -2.83 -2.27 -11.52
N ASP A 116 -3.65 -2.42 -12.56
CA ASP A 116 -3.65 -3.61 -13.41
C ASP A 116 -2.31 -3.75 -14.17
N ASN A 117 -1.69 -2.61 -14.48
CA ASN A 117 -0.34 -2.52 -15.03
C ASN A 117 0.71 -2.47 -13.92
N LEU A 118 0.74 -3.52 -13.09
CA LEU A 118 1.80 -3.79 -12.12
C LEU A 118 3.21 -3.54 -12.71
N PRO A 119 4.23 -3.22 -11.88
CA PRO A 119 5.52 -2.74 -12.37
C PRO A 119 6.02 -3.60 -13.53
N SER A 120 6.38 -2.97 -14.66
CA SER A 120 6.63 -3.70 -15.92
C SER A 120 7.76 -4.73 -15.84
N GLU A 121 8.70 -4.55 -14.91
CA GLU A 121 9.78 -5.49 -14.63
C GLU A 121 9.40 -6.61 -13.65
N SER A 122 8.14 -6.65 -13.21
CA SER A 122 7.68 -7.66 -12.26
C SER A 122 7.42 -9.00 -12.95
N VAL A 123 7.77 -10.07 -12.25
CA VAL A 123 7.60 -11.45 -12.73
C VAL A 123 6.64 -12.16 -11.80
N THR A 124 5.57 -12.74 -12.35
CA THR A 124 4.65 -13.58 -11.57
C THR A 124 5.39 -14.81 -11.04
N ILE A 125 5.21 -15.11 -9.77
CA ILE A 125 5.77 -16.28 -9.08
C ILE A 125 4.67 -17.05 -8.38
N ASP A 126 4.86 -18.35 -8.18
CA ASP A 126 3.84 -19.19 -7.53
C ASP A 126 3.62 -18.84 -6.06
N SER A 127 4.70 -18.47 -5.36
CA SER A 127 4.62 -18.05 -3.96
C SER A 127 5.84 -17.23 -3.55
N VAL A 128 5.66 -16.37 -2.54
CA VAL A 128 6.77 -15.63 -1.93
C VAL A 128 7.55 -16.56 -0.99
N PRO A 129 8.89 -16.66 -1.13
CA PRO A 129 9.73 -17.41 -0.20
C PRO A 129 9.55 -16.91 1.24
N ARG A 130 9.42 -17.83 2.20
CA ARG A 130 9.32 -17.49 3.63
C ARG A 130 10.53 -18.02 4.38
N TYR A 131 11.38 -17.10 4.85
CA TYR A 131 12.62 -17.44 5.56
C TYR A 131 12.50 -17.17 7.07
N GLY A 132 12.05 -18.18 7.81
CA GLY A 132 11.90 -18.15 9.27
C GLY A 132 10.45 -18.17 9.73
N ARG A 133 10.22 -17.82 11.00
CA ARG A 133 8.87 -17.77 11.57
C ARG A 133 8.19 -16.47 11.13
N ALA A 134 7.11 -16.58 10.38
CA ALA A 134 6.30 -15.45 9.94
C ALA A 134 5.91 -14.57 11.14
N ARG A 135 6.39 -13.33 11.16
CA ARG A 135 5.91 -12.36 12.14
C ARG A 135 4.54 -11.87 11.69
N MET A 136 3.60 -11.76 12.63
CA MET A 136 2.32 -11.15 12.32
C MET A 136 2.55 -9.69 11.96
N PHE A 137 2.04 -9.28 10.78
CA PHE A 137 2.05 -7.89 10.37
C PHE A 137 1.34 -7.03 11.41
N ARG A 138 1.96 -5.90 11.75
CA ARG A 138 1.38 -4.89 12.64
C ARG A 138 1.51 -3.54 11.96
N GLY A 139 0.47 -3.12 11.25
CA GLY A 139 0.40 -1.82 10.60
C GLY A 139 0.55 -0.65 11.58
N ALA A 140 1.26 0.39 11.16
CA ALA A 140 1.55 1.61 11.92
C ALA A 140 0.31 2.51 12.02
N ALA A 141 0.44 3.79 11.68
CA ALA A 141 -0.69 4.62 11.33
C ALA A 141 -1.03 4.40 9.86
N THR A 142 -2.25 4.77 9.46
CA THR A 142 -2.70 4.67 8.07
C THR A 142 -2.56 6.02 7.41
N HIS A 143 -1.90 6.07 6.26
CA HIS A 143 -1.52 7.31 5.58
C HIS A 143 -2.27 7.41 4.25
N LEU A 144 -3.05 8.47 4.05
CA LEU A 144 -3.55 8.82 2.73
C LEU A 144 -2.48 9.63 2.01
N ILE A 145 -1.94 9.07 0.93
CA ILE A 145 -0.75 9.57 0.26
C ILE A 145 -0.90 9.42 -1.26
N ARG A 146 -0.27 10.33 -1.99
CA ARG A 146 0.17 10.12 -3.36
C ARG A 146 1.69 10.05 -3.40
N PHE A 147 2.25 9.04 -4.05
CA PHE A 147 3.70 8.97 -4.20
C PHE A 147 4.17 9.95 -5.28
N ARG A 148 5.37 10.50 -5.08
CA ARG A 148 6.12 11.21 -6.12
C ARG A 148 7.48 10.56 -6.28
N CYS A 149 7.97 10.55 -7.51
CA CYS A 149 9.30 10.07 -7.83
C CYS A 149 10.05 11.18 -8.57
N GLN A 150 11.26 11.49 -8.13
CA GLN A 150 12.11 12.52 -8.74
C GLN A 150 13.50 11.95 -8.99
N SER A 151 14.04 12.16 -10.19
CA SER A 151 15.42 11.80 -10.51
C SER A 151 16.33 12.99 -10.22
N LEU A 152 17.33 12.77 -9.37
CA LEU A 152 18.41 13.70 -9.04
C LEU A 152 19.73 13.08 -9.51
N ALA A 153 20.11 13.38 -10.75
CA ALA A 153 21.21 12.72 -11.45
C ALA A 153 21.05 11.18 -11.44
N THR A 154 21.96 10.45 -10.81
CA THR A 154 21.93 8.97 -10.70
C THR A 154 21.09 8.47 -9.52
N ILE A 155 20.51 9.36 -8.72
CA ILE A 155 19.71 9.01 -7.56
C ILE A 155 18.24 9.21 -7.90
N THR A 156 17.42 8.19 -7.66
CA THR A 156 15.96 8.27 -7.72
C THR A 156 15.42 8.45 -6.30
N CYS A 157 14.65 9.51 -6.09
CA CYS A 157 14.10 9.89 -4.80
C CYS A 157 12.60 9.59 -4.76
N LEU A 158 12.17 8.74 -3.83
CA LEU A 158 10.77 8.47 -3.52
C LEU A 158 10.29 9.45 -2.43
N GLY A 159 9.30 10.23 -2.80
CA GLY A 159 8.68 11.23 -1.95
C GLY A 159 7.20 11.02 -1.78
N GLU A 160 6.64 11.87 -0.92
CA GLU A 160 5.22 11.98 -0.67
C GLU A 160 4.71 13.29 -1.29
N ALA A 161 3.54 13.25 -1.90
CA ALA A 161 2.81 14.40 -2.37
C ALA A 161 1.45 14.44 -1.69
N LEU A 162 0.92 15.66 -1.50
CA LEU A 162 -0.43 15.82 -0.97
C LEU A 162 -1.41 15.09 -1.91
N PRO A 163 -2.22 14.15 -1.40
CA PRO A 163 -3.22 13.50 -2.24
C PRO A 163 -4.20 14.57 -2.74
N PRO A 164 -4.63 14.50 -4.02
CA PRO A 164 -5.76 15.31 -4.47
C PRO A 164 -6.99 15.03 -3.59
N ARG A 165 -7.96 15.94 -3.60
CA ARG A 165 -9.22 15.74 -2.85
C ARG A 165 -9.85 14.42 -3.26
N ILE A 166 -9.80 13.43 -2.37
CA ILE A 166 -10.49 12.16 -2.57
C ILE A 166 -12.00 12.34 -2.43
N SER A 167 -12.75 11.52 -3.17
CA SER A 167 -14.19 11.43 -3.15
C SER A 167 -14.73 11.18 -1.74
N SER A 168 -16.01 11.50 -1.50
CA SER A 168 -16.67 11.16 -0.23
C SER A 168 -16.67 9.66 0.03
N LEU A 169 -16.88 8.85 -1.01
CA LEU A 169 -16.80 7.40 -0.95
C LEU A 169 -15.40 6.92 -0.56
N GLY A 170 -14.37 7.46 -1.19
CA GLY A 170 -12.97 7.16 -0.85
C GLY A 170 -12.64 7.47 0.61
N ARG A 171 -13.19 8.55 1.19
CA ARG A 171 -12.99 8.86 2.62
C ARG A 171 -13.65 7.83 3.53
N VAL A 172 -14.89 7.43 3.22
CA VAL A 172 -15.62 6.42 4.02
C VAL A 172 -14.87 5.10 4.00
N ILE A 173 -14.45 4.64 2.81
CA ILE A 173 -13.66 3.42 2.66
C ILE A 173 -12.32 3.54 3.39
N ALA A 174 -11.65 4.69 3.25
CA ALA A 174 -10.37 4.90 3.90
C ALA A 174 -10.46 4.86 5.43
N GLN A 175 -11.53 5.43 6.00
CA GLN A 175 -11.82 5.35 7.43
C GLN A 175 -12.17 3.92 7.87
N ALA A 176 -12.96 3.20 7.06
CA ALA A 176 -13.30 1.81 7.33
C ALA A 176 -12.07 0.89 7.32
N ILE A 177 -11.10 1.14 6.45
CA ILE A 177 -9.82 0.41 6.38
C ILE A 177 -8.92 0.80 7.56
N ALA A 178 -8.82 2.09 7.88
CA ALA A 178 -8.04 2.55 9.04
C ALA A 178 -8.61 2.02 10.37
N GLY A 179 -9.92 1.78 10.44
CA GLY A 179 -10.59 1.29 11.64
C GLY A 179 -10.39 2.24 12.82
N ALA A 180 -9.81 1.75 13.90
CA ALA A 180 -9.48 2.56 15.08
C ALA A 180 -8.13 3.29 14.97
N GLN A 181 -7.35 3.08 13.90
CA GLN A 181 -6.08 3.76 13.70
C GLN A 181 -6.28 5.17 13.12
N PRO A 182 -5.44 6.15 13.49
CA PRO A 182 -5.53 7.49 12.93
C PRO A 182 -5.22 7.46 11.43
N LEU A 183 -6.07 8.11 10.64
CA LEU A 183 -5.86 8.38 9.22
C LEU A 183 -5.12 9.71 9.08
N LEU A 184 -3.87 9.66 8.63
CA LEU A 184 -3.02 10.83 8.49
C LEU A 184 -2.95 11.26 7.02
N LEU A 185 -3.24 12.53 6.75
CA LEU A 185 -3.05 13.14 5.43
C LEU A 185 -1.60 13.59 5.33
N HIS A 186 -0.83 13.05 4.40
CA HIS A 186 0.58 13.42 4.23
C HIS A 186 0.79 14.32 3.02
N GLY A 187 1.63 15.33 3.20
CA GLY A 187 2.00 16.32 2.19
C GLY A 187 2.72 17.48 2.85
N SER A 188 4.04 17.53 2.74
CA SER A 188 4.81 18.73 3.10
C SER A 188 4.80 19.68 1.91
N PRO A 189 4.39 20.95 2.07
CA PRO A 189 4.78 21.96 1.10
C PRO A 189 6.30 22.12 1.22
N MET A 190 7.06 21.73 0.19
CA MET A 190 8.41 22.26 0.05
C MET A 190 8.25 23.75 -0.24
N LEU A 191 8.51 24.58 0.78
CA LEU A 191 8.77 26.00 0.56
C LEU A 191 10.07 26.12 -0.25
N PRO A 192 10.12 27.07 -1.21
CA PRO A 192 11.22 27.21 -2.17
C PRO A 192 12.53 27.67 -1.52
#